data_AF-A0A6H5KW03-F1
#
_entry.id   AF-A0A6H5KW03-F1
#
_cell.length_a   1.000
_cell.length_b   1.000
_cell.length_c   1.000
_cell.angle_alpha   90.00
_cell.angle_beta   90.00
_cell.angle_gamma   90.00
#
_symmetry.space_group_name_H-M   'P 1'
#
loop_
_entity.id
_entity.type
_entity.pdbx_description
1 polymer ?
#
loop_
_entity_poly.entity_id
_entity_poly.type
_entity_poly.pdbx_seq_one_letter_code
_entity_poly.pdbx_strand_id
1 'polypeptide(L)'
;MAQQAATPSSSDDEEEEEVACFERDTESFMLRRRRFTFPGLPPVVLNQDFVSVEGTGGAVWRPSIEFSEFVCSEEGRRCLPLAGKSVLEISSGLGLGAIVAWHLGAAPVVATDLGSKDGPMALLARNVSENCGPRAVATPQPSPGRTSRDHSRGGEAGSAPEGGSAEDEGAPPPGRRRPPPPPPPSVQSLRWGDKAQLADALRKFDGFGPDVVLACDVVFDDALLPALLETLAEAACRTTRGGGRPSLCVSHQKRNRRREDSFFAALAKRIGGGGQLRMVHQQNDLSVLMFTYLMVRH
;
A
#
# COMPACT_ATOMS: atom_id res chain seq x y z
N MET A 1 -38.30 -58.60 8.14
CA MET A 1 -38.51 -57.14 8.06
C MET A 1 -37.15 -56.48 7.95
N ALA A 2 -36.95 -55.71 6.89
CA ALA A 2 -35.66 -55.28 6.38
C ALA A 2 -35.04 -54.12 7.16
N GLN A 3 -33.71 -54.07 7.12
CA GLN A 3 -32.82 -53.04 7.63
C GLN A 3 -33.11 -51.66 7.01
N GLN A 4 -32.91 -50.59 7.79
CA GLN A 4 -32.49 -49.30 7.24
C GLN A 4 -31.38 -48.69 8.09
N ALA A 5 -30.35 -48.27 7.37
CA ALA A 5 -29.04 -47.88 7.83
C ALA A 5 -29.00 -46.42 8.29
N ALA A 6 -28.11 -46.16 9.24
CA ALA A 6 -27.63 -44.83 9.58
C ALA A 6 -26.73 -44.32 8.45
N THR A 7 -26.92 -43.06 8.05
CA THR A 7 -25.94 -42.28 7.29
C THR A 7 -25.44 -41.13 8.16
N PRO A 8 -24.12 -40.92 8.30
CA PRO A 8 -23.56 -39.81 9.04
C PRO A 8 -23.57 -38.53 8.20
N SER A 9 -23.78 -37.40 8.87
CA SER A 9 -23.67 -36.05 8.36
C SER A 9 -22.19 -35.73 8.03
N SER A 10 -21.88 -35.47 6.75
CA SER A 10 -20.66 -34.79 6.36
C SER A 10 -20.89 -33.28 6.44
N SER A 11 -20.31 -32.64 7.44
CA SER A 11 -20.15 -31.18 7.50
C SER A 11 -18.92 -30.81 6.67
N ASP A 12 -19.14 -30.58 5.38
CA ASP A 12 -18.20 -29.81 4.57
C ASP A 12 -18.54 -28.33 4.80
N ASP A 13 -17.87 -27.73 5.78
CA ASP A 13 -17.85 -26.27 5.96
C ASP A 13 -16.98 -25.67 4.86
N GLU A 14 -17.59 -25.45 3.68
CA GLU A 14 -17.04 -24.55 2.68
C GLU A 14 -17.22 -23.11 3.21
N GLU A 15 -16.15 -22.57 3.82
CA GLU A 15 -16.08 -21.14 4.15
C GLU A 15 -16.20 -20.33 2.85
N GLU A 16 -17.37 -19.75 2.60
CA GLU A 16 -17.62 -18.86 1.47
C GLU A 16 -16.65 -17.67 1.49
N GLU A 17 -15.68 -17.66 0.56
CA GLU A 17 -14.84 -16.49 0.26
C GLU A 17 -15.71 -15.39 -0.37
N GLU A 18 -16.32 -14.55 0.46
CA GLU A 18 -17.09 -13.42 -0.04
C GLU A 18 -16.16 -12.33 -0.61
N VAL A 19 -16.20 -12.16 -1.93
CA VAL A 19 -15.45 -11.13 -2.66
C VAL A 19 -16.24 -9.82 -2.60
N ALA A 20 -15.91 -8.95 -1.65
CA ALA A 20 -16.47 -7.60 -1.61
C ALA A 20 -15.89 -6.74 -2.74
N CYS A 21 -16.61 -6.66 -3.87
CA CYS A 21 -16.48 -5.57 -4.83
C CYS A 21 -17.48 -4.48 -4.46
N PHE A 22 -17.01 -3.42 -3.82
CA PHE A 22 -17.64 -2.10 -3.70
C PHE A 22 -19.18 -2.05 -3.54
N GLU A 23 -19.67 -1.92 -2.30
CA GLU A 23 -20.88 -1.16 -2.00
C GLU A 23 -20.96 -0.82 -0.49
N ARG A 24 -21.23 0.46 -0.18
CA ARG A 24 -21.54 1.11 1.13
C ARG A 24 -21.25 0.28 2.41
N ASP A 25 -20.12 0.61 3.01
CA ASP A 25 -19.24 -0.24 3.85
C ASP A 25 -19.59 -0.32 5.35
N THR A 26 -20.77 -0.81 5.74
CA THR A 26 -20.99 -1.28 7.14
C THR A 26 -20.90 -2.79 7.27
N GLU A 27 -21.41 -3.55 6.29
CA GLU A 27 -21.40 -5.01 6.34
C GLU A 27 -20.00 -5.57 6.03
N SER A 28 -19.33 -5.06 4.99
CA SER A 28 -17.96 -5.47 4.65
C SER A 28 -16.89 -5.03 5.66
N PHE A 29 -17.15 -3.97 6.44
CA PHE A 29 -16.25 -3.53 7.51
C PHE A 29 -16.08 -4.61 8.60
N MET A 30 -17.17 -5.33 8.91
CA MET A 30 -17.22 -6.34 9.97
C MET A 30 -16.70 -7.72 9.54
N LEU A 31 -16.28 -7.89 8.28
CA LEU A 31 -15.74 -9.17 7.82
C LEU A 31 -14.39 -9.47 8.50
N ARG A 32 -14.22 -10.70 9.00
CA ARG A 32 -12.93 -11.15 9.58
C ARG A 32 -11.82 -11.22 8.55
N ARG A 33 -12.16 -11.33 7.27
CA ARG A 33 -11.22 -11.36 6.15
C ARG A 33 -11.74 -10.44 5.06
N ARG A 34 -10.96 -9.43 4.68
CA ARG A 34 -11.30 -8.48 3.63
C ARG A 34 -10.34 -8.60 2.46
N ARG A 35 -10.89 -8.66 1.26
CA ARG A 35 -10.13 -8.71 0.01
C ARG A 35 -10.20 -7.37 -0.70
N PHE A 36 -9.04 -6.83 -1.06
CA PHE A 36 -8.88 -5.58 -1.79
C PHE A 36 -8.24 -5.86 -3.16
N THR A 37 -8.74 -5.21 -4.20
CA THR A 37 -8.20 -5.33 -5.56
C THR A 37 -7.76 -3.96 -6.03
N PHE A 38 -6.51 -3.85 -6.49
CA PHE A 38 -5.95 -2.61 -7.01
C PHE A 38 -5.42 -2.81 -8.43
N PRO A 39 -5.53 -1.81 -9.32
CA PRO A 39 -5.08 -1.94 -10.71
C PRO A 39 -3.60 -2.34 -10.83
N GLY A 40 -3.36 -3.49 -11.45
CA GLY A 40 -2.01 -4.01 -11.74
C GLY A 40 -1.31 -4.67 -10.55
N LEU A 41 -1.99 -4.88 -9.42
CA LEU A 41 -1.47 -5.60 -8.26
C LEU A 41 -2.21 -6.93 -8.06
N PRO A 42 -1.58 -7.94 -7.42
CA PRO A 42 -2.31 -9.07 -6.91
C PRO A 42 -3.34 -8.61 -5.85
N PRO A 43 -4.44 -9.37 -5.66
CA PRO A 43 -5.39 -9.11 -4.60
C PRO A 43 -4.71 -9.14 -3.23
N VAL A 44 -5.00 -8.13 -2.39
CA VAL A 44 -4.51 -8.06 -1.01
C VAL A 44 -5.61 -8.56 -0.09
N VAL A 45 -5.31 -9.57 0.72
CA VAL A 45 -6.29 -10.14 1.65
C VAL A 45 -5.82 -9.92 3.07
N LEU A 46 -6.65 -9.23 3.86
CA LEU A 46 -6.32 -8.83 5.22
C LEU A 46 -7.23 -9.52 6.22
N ASN A 47 -6.62 -10.13 7.23
CA ASN A 47 -7.29 -10.66 8.39
C ASN A 47 -7.53 -9.52 9.39
N GLN A 48 -8.77 -9.37 9.82
CA GLN A 48 -9.25 -8.41 10.81
C GLN A 48 -9.70 -9.15 12.08
N ASP A 49 -9.47 -8.54 13.24
CA ASP A 49 -10.04 -9.01 14.50
C ASP A 49 -10.38 -7.80 15.38
N PHE A 50 -11.65 -7.41 15.35
CA PHE A 50 -12.20 -6.30 16.13
C PHE A 50 -12.66 -6.72 17.53
N VAL A 51 -12.58 -8.00 17.87
CA VAL A 51 -13.04 -8.54 19.17
C VAL A 51 -11.87 -8.72 20.10
N SER A 52 -10.79 -9.35 19.63
CA SER A 52 -9.67 -9.76 20.47
C SER A 52 -8.54 -8.74 20.50
N VAL A 53 -8.44 -7.86 19.51
CA VAL A 53 -7.42 -6.81 19.47
C VAL A 53 -7.93 -5.56 20.17
N GLU A 54 -7.24 -5.15 21.23
CA GLU A 54 -7.55 -3.91 21.93
C GLU A 54 -7.33 -2.68 21.04
N GLY A 55 -8.27 -1.74 21.10
CA GLY A 55 -8.20 -0.49 20.35
C GLY A 55 -8.65 -0.64 18.89
N THR A 56 -8.10 0.21 18.01
CA THR A 56 -8.53 0.34 16.61
C THR A 56 -7.64 -0.40 15.62
N GLY A 57 -6.59 -1.08 16.09
CA GLY A 57 -5.57 -1.73 15.24
C GLY A 57 -6.03 -3.04 14.60
N GLY A 58 -7.18 -3.57 15.00
CA GLY A 58 -7.75 -4.82 14.47
C GLY A 58 -8.56 -4.68 13.18
N ALA A 59 -8.66 -3.48 12.61
CA ALA A 59 -9.50 -3.18 11.45
C ALA A 59 -8.76 -2.34 10.38
N VAL A 60 -9.20 -2.46 9.12
CA VAL A 60 -8.79 -1.58 8.03
C VAL A 60 -9.69 -0.35 8.02
N TRP A 61 -9.06 0.82 8.10
CA TRP A 61 -9.74 2.11 8.05
C TRP A 61 -9.75 2.70 6.64
N ARG A 62 -10.84 3.39 6.29
CA ARG A 62 -11.11 3.94 4.96
C ARG A 62 -9.94 4.78 4.39
N PRO A 63 -9.22 5.62 5.16
CA PRO A 63 -8.07 6.36 4.64
C PRO A 63 -6.92 5.48 4.14
N SER A 64 -6.72 4.28 4.69
CA SER A 64 -5.71 3.34 4.18
C SER A 64 -6.12 2.72 2.84
N ILE A 65 -7.43 2.55 2.61
CA ILE A 65 -7.97 2.05 1.34
C ILE A 65 -7.77 3.13 0.26
N GLU A 66 -8.20 4.35 0.55
CA GLU A 66 -8.09 5.50 -0.37
C GLU A 66 -6.63 5.84 -0.70
N PHE A 67 -5.72 5.75 0.27
CA PHE A 67 -4.28 5.87 -0.01
C PHE A 67 -3.82 4.81 -1.02
N SER A 68 -4.24 3.56 -0.83
CA SER A 68 -3.84 2.43 -1.67
C SER A 68 -4.37 2.56 -3.10
N GLU A 69 -5.61 3.01 -3.26
CA GLU A 69 -6.20 3.35 -4.55
C GLU A 69 -5.45 4.49 -5.23
N PHE A 70 -5.19 5.56 -4.48
CA PHE A 70 -4.44 6.71 -4.96
C PHE A 70 -3.07 6.31 -5.50
N VAL A 71 -2.22 5.61 -4.74
CA VAL A 71 -0.88 5.23 -5.21
C VAL A 71 -0.88 4.19 -6.34
N CYS A 72 -2.00 3.50 -6.57
CA CYS A 72 -2.18 2.62 -7.72
C CYS A 72 -2.66 3.35 -8.98
N SER A 73 -3.26 4.54 -8.84
CA SER A 73 -3.69 5.39 -9.96
C SER A 73 -2.51 6.00 -10.73
N GLU A 74 -2.75 6.47 -11.95
CA GLU A 74 -1.75 7.20 -12.73
C GLU A 74 -1.28 8.48 -12.03
N GLU A 75 -2.20 9.22 -11.42
CA GLU A 75 -1.90 10.45 -10.67
C GLU A 75 -1.01 10.16 -9.46
N GLY A 76 -1.37 9.17 -8.64
CA GLY A 76 -0.58 8.83 -7.46
C GLY A 76 0.80 8.28 -7.81
N ARG A 77 0.94 7.48 -8.87
CA ARG A 77 2.26 7.03 -9.36
C ARG A 77 3.15 8.19 -9.81
N ARG A 78 2.55 9.26 -10.35
CA ARG A 78 3.28 10.48 -10.71
C ARG A 78 3.64 11.34 -9.50
N CYS A 79 2.74 11.47 -8.54
CA CYS A 79 2.91 12.35 -7.39
C CYS A 79 3.75 11.72 -6.25
N LEU A 80 3.68 10.40 -6.10
CA LEU A 80 4.40 9.64 -5.08
C LEU A 80 4.91 8.31 -5.68
N PRO A 81 5.98 8.34 -6.52
CA PRO A 81 6.54 7.13 -7.10
C PRO A 81 7.18 6.26 -6.00
N LEU A 82 6.65 5.05 -5.79
CA LEU A 82 7.12 4.13 -4.75
C LEU A 82 8.16 3.11 -5.26
N ALA A 83 8.25 2.87 -6.56
CA ALA A 83 9.18 1.89 -7.12
C ALA A 83 10.64 2.22 -6.76
N GLY A 84 11.33 1.29 -6.12
CA GLY A 84 12.71 1.43 -5.65
C GLY A 84 12.90 2.41 -4.48
N LYS A 85 11.81 2.90 -3.87
CA LYS A 85 11.87 3.79 -2.71
C LYS A 85 11.82 3.01 -1.41
N SER A 86 12.57 3.49 -0.42
CA SER A 86 12.47 3.02 0.96
C SER A 86 11.27 3.66 1.67
N VAL A 87 10.48 2.86 2.37
CA VAL A 87 9.22 3.30 2.99
C VAL A 87 9.19 2.92 4.47
N LEU A 88 8.85 3.89 5.32
CA LEU A 88 8.47 3.67 6.72
C LEU A 88 6.98 4.00 6.88
N GLU A 89 6.15 3.03 7.26
CA GLU A 89 4.77 3.26 7.64
C GLU A 89 4.63 3.30 9.16
N ILE A 90 4.08 4.42 9.67
CA ILE A 90 3.79 4.65 11.09
C ILE A 90 2.32 4.36 11.34
N SER A 91 2.06 3.46 12.29
CA SER A 91 0.73 2.94 12.62
C SER A 91 0.03 2.29 11.42
N SER A 92 0.67 1.23 10.93
CA SER A 92 0.22 0.41 9.81
C SER A 92 -1.12 -0.28 10.03
N GLY A 93 -1.57 -0.44 11.28
CA GLY A 93 -2.70 -1.29 11.64
C GLY A 93 -2.49 -2.69 11.09
N LEU A 94 -3.33 -3.06 10.13
CA LEU A 94 -3.27 -4.36 9.45
C LEU A 94 -2.28 -4.43 8.26
N GLY A 95 -1.66 -3.30 7.90
CA GLY A 95 -0.54 -3.24 6.93
C GLY A 95 -0.92 -3.00 5.48
N LEU A 96 -2.16 -2.59 5.18
CA LEU A 96 -2.62 -2.41 3.80
C LEU A 96 -1.70 -1.47 3.00
N GLY A 97 -1.36 -0.31 3.57
CA GLY A 97 -0.48 0.67 2.92
C GLY A 97 0.93 0.14 2.67
N ALA A 98 1.58 -0.47 3.66
CA ALA A 98 2.89 -1.12 3.50
C ALA A 98 2.89 -2.25 2.46
N ILE A 99 1.86 -3.12 2.47
CA ILE A 99 1.72 -4.22 1.51
C ILE A 99 1.58 -3.69 0.08
N VAL A 100 0.74 -2.67 -0.12
CA VAL A 100 0.55 -2.04 -1.43
C VAL A 100 1.82 -1.33 -1.89
N ALA A 101 2.52 -0.61 -1.00
CA ALA A 101 3.80 0.00 -1.31
C ALA A 101 4.85 -1.03 -1.77
N TRP A 102 4.93 -2.17 -1.09
CA TRP A 102 5.80 -3.28 -1.47
C TRP A 102 5.46 -3.86 -2.84
N HIS A 103 4.18 -4.09 -3.13
CA HIS A 103 3.73 -4.55 -4.44
C HIS A 103 4.03 -3.56 -5.57
N LEU A 104 4.06 -2.26 -5.27
CA LEU A 104 4.48 -1.20 -6.20
C LEU A 104 6.01 -1.09 -6.34
N GLY A 105 6.76 -2.00 -5.70
CA GLY A 105 8.21 -2.11 -5.83
C GLY A 105 9.02 -1.28 -4.83
N ALA A 106 8.41 -0.78 -3.76
CA ALA A 106 9.15 -0.17 -2.66
C ALA A 106 10.07 -1.18 -1.97
N ALA A 107 11.27 -0.76 -1.61
CA ALA A 107 12.25 -1.57 -0.87
C ALA A 107 13.36 -0.71 -0.23
N PRO A 108 13.72 -0.95 1.04
CA PRO A 108 12.99 -1.75 2.02
C PRO A 108 11.68 -1.07 2.48
N VAL A 109 10.72 -1.87 2.96
CA VAL A 109 9.49 -1.39 3.61
C VAL A 109 9.53 -1.78 5.09
N VAL A 110 9.24 -0.83 5.97
CA VAL A 110 9.12 -1.04 7.42
C VAL A 110 7.71 -0.64 7.82
N ALA A 111 6.92 -1.60 8.27
CA ALA A 111 5.57 -1.40 8.79
C ALA A 111 5.62 -1.41 10.32
N THR A 112 5.03 -0.39 10.95
CA THR A 112 5.11 -0.24 12.40
C THR A 112 3.76 0.00 13.04
N ASP A 113 3.54 -0.55 14.24
CA ASP A 113 2.32 -0.30 15.01
C ASP A 113 2.56 -0.43 16.53
N LEU A 114 1.53 -0.14 17.32
CA LEU A 114 1.54 -0.29 18.75
C LEU A 114 1.41 -1.78 19.14
N GLY A 115 2.16 -2.17 20.17
CA GLY A 115 1.92 -3.41 20.90
C GLY A 115 3.08 -4.39 20.92
N SER A 116 2.91 -5.43 21.73
CA SER A 116 3.75 -6.63 21.75
C SER A 116 3.18 -7.69 20.78
N LYS A 117 3.84 -8.85 20.70
CA LYS A 117 3.61 -9.91 19.71
C LYS A 117 2.19 -10.51 19.68
N ASP A 118 1.30 -10.15 20.60
CA ASP A 118 -0.02 -10.75 20.78
C ASP A 118 -1.19 -9.76 20.53
N GLY A 119 -0.93 -8.63 19.86
CA GLY A 119 -1.91 -7.59 19.54
C GLY A 119 -1.95 -7.23 18.04
N PRO A 120 -2.15 -5.95 17.67
CA PRO A 120 -2.15 -5.50 16.26
C PRO A 120 -0.92 -5.97 15.48
N MET A 121 0.23 -6.06 16.15
CA MET A 121 1.49 -6.57 15.60
C MET A 121 1.42 -8.02 15.09
N ALA A 122 0.64 -8.89 15.73
CA ALA A 122 0.46 -10.28 15.29
C ALA A 122 -0.29 -10.34 13.96
N LEU A 123 -1.39 -9.58 13.87
CA LEU A 123 -2.19 -9.46 12.66
C LEU A 123 -1.40 -8.81 11.52
N LEU A 124 -0.67 -7.73 11.82
CA LEU A 124 0.21 -7.08 10.86
C LEU A 124 1.24 -8.06 10.28
N ALA A 125 1.95 -8.80 11.14
CA ALA A 125 2.93 -9.79 10.71
C ALA A 125 2.31 -10.91 9.86
N ARG A 126 1.15 -11.41 10.28
CA ARG A 126 0.39 -12.42 9.53
C ARG A 126 0.00 -11.90 8.14
N ASN A 127 -0.62 -10.73 8.07
CA ASN A 127 -1.06 -10.12 6.82
C ASN A 127 0.13 -9.86 5.87
N VAL A 128 1.25 -9.35 6.37
CA VAL A 128 2.46 -9.20 5.58
C VAL A 128 2.95 -10.54 5.03
N SER A 129 2.98 -11.60 5.86
CA SER A 129 3.46 -12.92 5.42
C SER A 129 2.56 -13.56 4.36
N GLU A 130 1.25 -13.38 4.45
CA GLU A 130 0.26 -13.94 3.52
C GLU A 130 0.25 -13.19 2.17
N ASN A 131 0.61 -11.89 2.16
CA ASN A 131 0.55 -11.07 0.95
C ASN A 131 1.91 -10.80 0.29
N CYS A 132 3.03 -10.87 1.01
CA CYS A 132 4.34 -10.43 0.52
C CYS A 132 5.37 -11.56 0.35
N GLY A 133 4.96 -12.76 -0.07
CA GLY A 133 5.85 -13.90 -0.29
C GLY A 133 6.37 -14.07 -1.74
N PRO A 134 7.29 -15.03 -2.00
CA PRO A 134 7.79 -15.35 -3.34
C PRO A 134 6.70 -15.66 -4.37
N ARG A 135 5.54 -16.17 -3.90
CA ARG A 135 4.35 -16.46 -4.73
C ARG A 135 3.59 -15.22 -5.18
N ALA A 136 3.66 -14.11 -4.45
CA ALA A 136 2.82 -12.94 -4.69
C ALA A 136 3.27 -12.09 -5.90
N VAL A 137 4.48 -12.32 -6.42
CA VAL A 137 5.05 -11.58 -7.57
C VAL A 137 4.80 -12.29 -8.92
N ALA A 138 4.23 -13.49 -8.87
CA ALA A 138 3.96 -14.36 -10.01
C ALA A 138 2.51 -14.23 -10.49
N THR A 139 2.14 -13.10 -11.09
CA THR A 139 0.99 -13.07 -12.00
C THR A 139 1.30 -12.14 -13.16
N PRO A 140 1.66 -12.67 -14.35
CA PRO A 140 1.72 -11.87 -15.56
C PRO A 140 0.31 -11.46 -15.95
N GLN A 141 0.07 -10.17 -16.17
CA GLN A 141 -1.10 -9.72 -16.93
C GLN A 141 -0.76 -9.83 -18.44
N PRO A 142 -1.70 -10.27 -19.29
CA PRO A 142 -1.55 -10.15 -20.73
C PRO A 142 -1.45 -8.67 -21.10
N SER A 143 -0.48 -8.33 -21.94
CA SER A 143 -0.35 -7.01 -22.56
C SER A 143 -1.69 -6.58 -23.14
N PRO A 144 -2.09 -5.30 -23.05
CA PRO A 144 -3.27 -4.82 -23.77
C PRO A 144 -3.02 -5.06 -25.26
N GLY A 145 -3.75 -6.04 -25.81
CA GLY A 145 -3.70 -6.35 -27.22
C GLY A 145 -3.98 -5.07 -27.99
N ARG A 146 -3.10 -4.75 -28.95
CA ARG A 146 -3.44 -3.90 -30.08
C ARG A 146 -4.72 -4.48 -30.69
N THR A 147 -5.86 -3.87 -30.42
CA THR A 147 -7.07 -4.10 -31.19
C THR A 147 -6.83 -3.46 -32.55
N SER A 148 -6.27 -4.24 -33.48
CA SER A 148 -6.38 -3.98 -34.90
C SER A 148 -7.86 -4.15 -35.28
N ARG A 149 -8.63 -3.08 -35.12
CA ARG A 149 -9.84 -2.90 -35.90
C ARG A 149 -9.40 -2.37 -37.26
N ASP A 150 -9.36 -3.24 -38.25
CA ASP A 150 -9.67 -2.81 -39.60
C ASP A 150 -10.25 -3.96 -40.42
N HIS A 151 -11.58 -3.98 -40.53
CA HIS A 151 -12.35 -4.62 -41.58
C HIS A 151 -13.29 -3.50 -42.06
N SER A 152 -13.21 -3.00 -43.29
CA SER A 152 -13.84 -3.67 -44.43
C SER A 152 -13.43 -3.04 -45.78
N ARG A 153 -12.94 -3.90 -46.67
CA ARG A 153 -13.32 -4.12 -48.08
C ARG A 153 -13.49 -2.95 -49.07
N GLY A 154 -12.65 -3.03 -50.09
CA GLY A 154 -12.85 -2.63 -51.50
C GLY A 154 -11.46 -2.54 -52.14
N GLY A 155 -10.95 -3.44 -52.96
CA GLY A 155 -11.57 -4.21 -54.03
C GLY A 155 -11.20 -3.55 -55.36
N GLU A 156 -9.92 -3.63 -55.78
CA GLU A 156 -9.51 -3.40 -57.18
C GLU A 156 -8.07 -3.88 -57.46
N ALA A 157 -7.84 -4.26 -58.72
CA ALA A 157 -6.77 -5.11 -59.23
C ALA A 157 -5.41 -4.42 -59.43
N GLY A 158 -4.33 -5.21 -59.45
CA GLY A 158 -3.06 -4.78 -60.04
C GLY A 158 -1.83 -5.57 -59.59
N SER A 159 -1.35 -6.46 -60.47
CA SER A 159 0.07 -6.71 -60.82
C SER A 159 1.11 -7.04 -59.73
N ALA A 160 1.72 -8.23 -59.86
CA ALA A 160 3.03 -8.58 -59.29
C ALA A 160 4.16 -7.69 -59.89
N PRO A 161 5.32 -7.55 -59.22
CA PRO A 161 6.35 -8.59 -59.34
C PRO A 161 7.19 -8.87 -58.08
N GLU A 162 8.07 -9.84 -58.26
CA GLU A 162 9.01 -10.54 -57.38
C GLU A 162 10.00 -9.68 -56.55
N GLY A 163 10.53 -10.30 -55.49
CA GLY A 163 11.87 -10.03 -54.95
C GLY A 163 11.89 -9.55 -53.50
N GLY A 164 12.33 -10.41 -52.57
CA GLY A 164 12.55 -10.01 -51.19
C GLY A 164 13.00 -11.16 -50.30
N SER A 165 14.31 -11.21 -50.06
CA SER A 165 15.08 -12.09 -49.18
C SER A 165 14.39 -12.51 -47.88
N ALA A 166 14.52 -13.80 -47.56
CA ALA A 166 14.35 -14.34 -46.22
C ALA A 166 15.40 -13.71 -45.29
N GLU A 167 15.01 -12.66 -44.57
CA GLU A 167 15.74 -12.15 -43.43
C GLU A 167 15.29 -12.92 -42.18
N ASP A 168 16.20 -13.78 -41.72
CA ASP A 168 16.65 -13.88 -40.33
C ASP A 168 15.57 -13.58 -39.28
N GLU A 169 14.81 -14.63 -38.89
CA GLU A 169 14.10 -14.64 -37.62
C GLU A 169 15.12 -14.57 -36.47
N GLY A 170 15.54 -13.34 -36.18
CA GLY A 170 16.37 -13.01 -35.03
C GLY A 170 15.68 -13.50 -33.77
N ALA A 171 16.30 -14.51 -33.14
CA ALA A 171 15.91 -15.01 -31.84
C ALA A 171 15.69 -13.84 -30.86
N PRO A 172 14.65 -13.89 -30.02
CA PRO A 172 14.38 -12.83 -29.05
C PRO A 172 15.62 -12.61 -28.16
N PRO A 173 15.99 -11.36 -27.87
CA PRO A 173 17.17 -11.07 -27.07
C PRO A 173 17.06 -11.80 -25.72
N PRO A 174 18.18 -12.34 -25.19
CA PRO A 174 18.16 -13.11 -23.96
C PRO A 174 17.45 -12.31 -22.87
N GLY A 175 16.32 -12.87 -22.42
CA GLY A 175 15.37 -12.20 -21.55
C GLY A 175 16.10 -11.59 -20.36
N ARG A 176 15.92 -10.27 -20.17
CA ARG A 176 16.34 -9.60 -18.94
C ARG A 176 15.70 -10.37 -17.78
N ARG A 177 16.51 -11.15 -17.05
CA ARG A 177 16.03 -11.85 -15.86
C ARG A 177 15.40 -10.79 -14.96
N ARG A 178 14.11 -10.98 -14.66
CA ARG A 178 13.40 -10.10 -13.73
C ARG A 178 14.19 -10.10 -12.42
N PRO A 179 14.51 -8.93 -11.85
CA PRO A 179 15.18 -8.89 -10.55
C PRO A 179 14.33 -9.69 -9.54
N PRO A 180 14.97 -10.38 -8.59
CA PRO A 180 14.25 -11.10 -7.56
C PRO A 180 13.31 -10.14 -6.82
N PRO A 181 12.16 -10.65 -6.33
CA PRO A 181 11.23 -9.82 -5.59
C PRO A 181 11.92 -9.20 -4.37
N PRO A 182 11.59 -7.94 -4.00
CA PRO A 182 12.15 -7.33 -2.81
C PRO A 182 11.79 -8.16 -1.57
N PRO A 183 12.62 -8.11 -0.50
CA PRO A 183 12.27 -8.77 0.75
C PRO A 183 10.91 -8.27 1.26
N PRO A 184 10.10 -9.12 1.92
CA PRO A 184 8.83 -8.71 2.49
C PRO A 184 9.01 -7.52 3.46
N PRO A 185 7.97 -6.68 3.67
CA PRO A 185 7.99 -5.64 4.69
C PRO A 185 8.47 -6.18 6.05
N SER A 186 9.36 -5.45 6.71
CA SER A 186 9.72 -5.76 8.10
C SER A 186 8.69 -5.14 9.04
N VAL A 187 8.28 -5.90 10.05
CA VAL A 187 7.24 -5.50 11.00
C VAL A 187 7.89 -5.22 12.36
N GLN A 188 7.67 -4.03 12.93
CA GLN A 188 8.30 -3.60 14.18
C GLN A 188 7.35 -2.79 15.07
N SER A 189 7.47 -2.93 16.39
CA SER A 189 6.69 -2.12 17.32
C SER A 189 7.20 -0.67 17.31
N LEU A 190 6.27 0.29 17.27
CA LEU A 190 6.55 1.71 17.41
C LEU A 190 5.42 2.40 18.17
N ARG A 191 5.67 2.71 19.45
CA ARG A 191 4.86 3.65 20.21
C ARG A 191 5.25 5.08 19.82
N TRP A 192 4.27 5.92 19.50
CA TRP A 192 4.54 7.32 19.22
C TRP A 192 5.25 8.00 20.39
N GLY A 193 6.27 8.80 20.09
CA GLY A 193 7.14 9.47 21.05
C GLY A 193 8.29 8.60 21.59
N ASP A 194 8.28 7.29 21.32
CA ASP A 194 9.39 6.40 21.72
C ASP A 194 10.55 6.51 20.73
N LYS A 195 11.58 7.26 21.14
CA LYS A 195 12.78 7.51 20.32
C LYS A 195 13.62 6.26 20.09
N ALA A 196 13.62 5.31 21.03
CA ALA A 196 14.40 4.09 20.88
C ALA A 196 13.74 3.21 19.81
N GLN A 197 12.43 3.01 19.90
CA GLN A 197 11.68 2.23 18.90
C GLN A 197 11.75 2.88 17.51
N LEU A 198 11.67 4.21 17.43
CA LEU A 198 11.83 4.91 16.15
C LEU A 198 13.24 4.73 15.58
N ALA A 199 14.28 4.85 16.41
CA ALA A 199 15.66 4.61 15.98
C ALA A 199 15.85 3.17 15.48
N ASP A 200 15.23 2.20 16.15
CA ASP A 200 15.26 0.79 15.77
C ASP A 200 14.60 0.52 14.42
N ALA A 201 13.50 1.22 14.13
CA ALA A 201 12.86 1.20 12.82
C ALA A 201 13.73 1.84 11.75
N LEU A 202 14.32 3.00 12.05
CA LEU A 202 15.17 3.73 11.12
C LEU A 202 16.47 3.00 10.77
N ARG A 203 16.99 2.15 11.67
CA ARG A 203 18.17 1.32 11.41
C ARG A 203 18.01 0.36 10.23
N LYS A 204 16.77 0.10 9.78
CA LYS A 204 16.48 -0.73 8.59
C LYS A 204 16.82 -0.04 7.26
N PHE A 205 17.16 1.25 7.28
CA PHE A 205 17.46 2.04 6.09
C PHE A 205 18.97 2.34 5.93
N ASP A 206 19.84 1.43 6.37
CA ASP A 206 21.31 1.48 6.18
C ASP A 206 21.96 2.79 6.65
N GLY A 207 21.46 3.37 7.75
CA GLY A 207 21.97 4.63 8.31
C GLY A 207 21.41 5.90 7.66
N PHE A 208 20.54 5.77 6.66
CA PHE A 208 19.78 6.87 6.06
C PHE A 208 18.35 6.94 6.64
N GLY A 209 17.63 8.00 6.31
CA GLY A 209 16.17 8.05 6.44
C GLY A 209 15.47 7.34 5.29
N PRO A 210 14.19 6.95 5.47
CA PRO A 210 13.37 6.44 4.39
C PRO A 210 13.15 7.51 3.32
N ASP A 211 12.89 7.12 2.07
CA ASP A 211 12.49 8.05 1.03
C ASP A 211 11.05 8.52 1.23
N VAL A 212 10.20 7.69 1.84
CA VAL A 212 8.80 7.97 2.13
C VAL A 212 8.46 7.59 3.57
N VAL A 213 7.83 8.51 4.29
CA VAL A 213 7.15 8.24 5.55
C VAL A 213 5.65 8.21 5.28
N LEU A 214 4.94 7.17 5.65
CA LEU A 214 3.50 6.98 5.44
C LEU A 214 2.79 6.91 6.80
N ALA A 215 1.62 7.52 6.91
CA ALA A 215 0.72 7.33 8.04
C ALA A 215 -0.75 7.41 7.57
N CYS A 216 -1.54 6.39 7.87
CA CYS A 216 -2.95 6.32 7.46
C CYS A 216 -3.87 6.33 8.68
N ASP A 217 -4.82 7.26 8.69
CA ASP A 217 -5.82 7.48 9.74
C ASP A 217 -5.28 7.61 11.18
N VAL A 218 -4.15 8.31 11.34
CA VAL A 218 -3.48 8.48 12.65
C VAL A 218 -3.93 9.73 13.44
N VAL A 219 -4.70 10.63 12.82
CA VAL A 219 -5.12 11.90 13.43
C VAL A 219 -6.53 11.78 14.01
N PHE A 220 -6.66 11.12 15.18
CA PHE A 220 -7.98 10.82 15.77
C PHE A 220 -8.11 11.11 17.27
N ASP A 221 -7.03 11.05 18.07
CA ASP A 221 -7.04 11.27 19.52
C ASP A 221 -6.13 12.43 19.93
N ASP A 222 -6.73 13.48 20.51
CA ASP A 222 -6.04 14.70 20.95
C ASP A 222 -4.92 14.43 21.96
N ALA A 223 -5.08 13.42 22.83
CA ALA A 223 -4.08 13.10 23.85
C ALA A 223 -2.80 12.51 23.23
N LEU A 224 -2.92 11.90 22.06
CA LEU A 224 -1.81 11.23 21.37
C LEU A 224 -1.13 12.11 20.32
N LEU A 225 -1.78 13.20 19.87
CA LEU A 225 -1.25 14.07 18.83
C LEU A 225 0.14 14.64 19.11
N PRO A 226 0.51 15.08 20.33
CA PRO A 226 1.85 15.60 20.59
C PRO A 226 2.95 14.56 20.33
N ALA A 227 2.74 13.30 20.75
CA ALA A 227 3.68 12.21 20.56
C ALA A 227 3.76 11.75 19.10
N LEU A 228 2.61 11.69 18.41
CA LEU A 228 2.55 11.43 16.97
C LEU A 228 3.33 12.48 16.18
N LEU A 229 3.11 13.75 16.52
CA LEU A 229 3.75 14.90 15.89
C LEU A 229 5.28 14.85 16.01
N GLU A 230 5.80 14.45 17.18
CA GLU A 230 7.24 14.24 17.39
C GLU A 230 7.78 13.10 16.53
N THR A 231 7.07 11.97 16.49
CA THR A 231 7.46 10.78 15.73
C THR A 231 7.55 11.07 14.23
N LEU A 232 6.50 11.68 13.67
CA LEU A 232 6.45 12.05 12.25
C LEU A 232 7.52 13.08 11.90
N ALA A 233 7.71 14.10 12.74
CA ALA A 233 8.70 15.14 12.48
C ALA A 233 10.13 14.59 12.53
N GLU A 234 10.43 13.69 13.48
CA GLU A 234 11.74 13.08 13.58
C GLU A 234 12.02 12.17 12.37
N ALA A 235 11.05 11.35 11.94
CA ALA A 235 11.19 10.52 10.75
C ALA A 235 11.38 11.37 9.48
N ALA A 236 10.57 12.41 9.31
CA ALA A 236 10.62 13.31 8.14
C ALA A 236 11.83 14.27 8.12
N CYS A 237 12.56 14.41 9.23
CA CYS A 237 13.80 15.20 9.26
C CYS A 237 15.05 14.39 8.88
N ARG A 238 14.94 13.07 8.69
CA ARG A 238 16.10 12.23 8.33
C ARG A 238 16.57 12.51 6.91
N THR A 239 17.87 12.37 6.69
CA THR A 239 18.45 12.54 5.35
C THR A 239 18.31 11.24 4.57
N THR A 240 17.69 11.28 3.39
CA THR A 240 17.52 10.10 2.53
C THR A 240 18.84 9.73 1.86
N ARG A 241 18.89 8.55 1.24
CA ARG A 241 20.06 8.09 0.47
C ARG A 241 20.42 9.04 -0.68
N GLY A 242 19.44 9.75 -1.24
CA GLY A 242 19.64 10.79 -2.26
C GLY A 242 20.08 12.16 -1.71
N GLY A 243 20.37 12.25 -0.40
CA GLY A 243 20.77 13.47 0.29
C GLY A 243 19.61 14.44 0.58
N GLY A 244 18.36 14.07 0.26
CA GLY A 244 17.16 14.89 0.46
C GLY A 244 16.49 14.62 1.81
N ARG A 245 15.24 15.08 1.95
CA ARG A 245 14.33 14.67 3.02
C ARG A 245 13.25 13.73 2.49
N PRO A 246 12.60 12.93 3.34
CA PRO A 246 11.56 12.01 2.94
C PRO A 246 10.32 12.78 2.47
N SER A 247 9.57 12.19 1.54
CA SER A 247 8.18 12.59 1.31
C SER A 247 7.33 12.05 2.45
N LEU A 248 6.46 12.87 3.05
CA LEU A 248 5.55 12.43 4.11
C LEU A 248 4.15 12.24 3.51
N CYS A 249 3.48 11.12 3.68
CA CYS A 249 2.12 10.94 3.20
C CYS A 249 1.21 10.70 4.40
N VAL A 250 0.19 11.55 4.59
CA VAL A 250 -0.78 11.40 5.69
C VAL A 250 -2.20 11.28 5.14
N SER A 251 -2.66 10.06 4.92
CA SER A 251 -4.06 9.86 4.56
C SER A 251 -4.93 9.93 5.81
N HIS A 252 -6.01 10.71 5.83
CA HIS A 252 -6.89 10.75 7.01
C HIS A 252 -8.36 11.03 6.66
N GLN A 253 -9.26 10.64 7.57
CA GLN A 253 -10.65 11.09 7.49
C GLN A 253 -10.79 12.44 8.20
N LYS A 254 -11.53 13.36 7.58
CA LYS A 254 -11.84 14.66 8.19
C LYS A 254 -12.95 14.47 9.21
N ARG A 255 -12.62 14.65 10.50
CA ARG A 255 -13.56 14.50 11.63
C ARG A 255 -13.67 15.79 12.43
N ASN A 256 -12.57 16.51 12.62
CA ASN A 256 -12.54 17.77 13.34
C ASN A 256 -11.55 18.74 12.69
N ARG A 257 -12.10 19.67 11.92
CA ARG A 257 -11.31 20.65 11.16
C ARG A 257 -10.34 21.45 12.03
N ARG A 258 -10.73 21.90 13.23
CA ARG A 258 -9.84 22.71 14.08
C ARG A 258 -8.65 21.90 14.59
N ARG A 259 -8.89 20.64 14.97
CA ARG A 259 -7.83 19.70 15.39
C ARG A 259 -6.86 19.46 14.24
N GLU A 260 -7.37 19.11 13.07
CA GLU A 260 -6.57 18.81 11.88
C GLU A 260 -5.72 20.01 11.45
N ASP A 261 -6.34 21.19 11.30
CA ASP A 261 -5.66 22.41 10.92
C ASP A 261 -4.51 22.74 11.90
N SER A 262 -4.76 22.57 13.21
CA SER A 262 -3.76 22.82 14.25
C SER A 262 -2.62 21.80 14.22
N PHE A 263 -2.93 20.51 14.06
CA PHE A 263 -1.96 19.43 13.98
C PHE A 263 -1.04 19.60 12.77
N PHE A 264 -1.61 19.86 11.60
CA PHE A 264 -0.85 20.00 10.36
C PHE A 264 -0.04 21.30 10.30
N ALA A 265 -0.53 22.39 10.89
CA ALA A 265 0.27 23.61 11.08
C ALA A 265 1.48 23.36 11.99
N ALA A 266 1.29 22.63 13.09
CA ALA A 266 2.38 22.27 14.00
C ALA A 266 3.40 21.32 13.35
N LEU A 267 2.94 20.38 12.52
CA LEU A 267 3.79 19.43 11.78
C LEU A 267 4.66 20.15 10.76
N ALA A 268 4.05 21.03 9.95
CA ALA A 268 4.77 21.86 8.99
C ALA A 268 5.83 22.73 9.68
N LYS A 269 5.49 23.36 10.82
CA LYS A 269 6.42 24.17 11.61
C LYS A 269 7.61 23.36 12.13
N ARG A 270 7.38 22.14 12.62
CA ARG A 270 8.44 21.28 13.21
C ARG A 270 9.39 20.72 12.17
N ILE A 271 8.88 20.29 11.02
CA ILE A 271 9.74 19.76 9.97
C ILE A 271 10.58 20.90 9.38
N GLY A 272 10.05 22.12 9.29
CA GLY A 272 10.81 23.31 8.89
C GLY A 272 11.26 23.31 7.43
N GLY A 273 11.74 24.45 6.93
CA GLY A 273 12.48 24.52 5.66
C GLY A 273 11.66 24.71 4.37
N GLY A 274 10.58 25.48 4.39
CA GLY A 274 9.88 25.88 3.15
C GLY A 274 9.09 24.77 2.44
N GLY A 275 8.93 23.60 3.06
CA GLY A 275 8.02 22.56 2.58
C GLY A 275 6.56 23.02 2.66
N GLN A 276 5.80 22.80 1.59
CA GLN A 276 4.39 23.15 1.52
C GLN A 276 3.51 21.90 1.70
N LEU A 277 2.54 21.96 2.61
CA LEU A 277 1.46 20.98 2.64
C LEU A 277 0.63 21.14 1.37
N ARG A 278 0.61 20.12 0.53
CA ARG A 278 -0.20 20.09 -0.68
C ARG A 278 -1.16 18.91 -0.65
N MET A 279 -2.45 19.17 -0.46
CA MET A 279 -3.46 18.17 -0.72
C MET A 279 -3.36 17.71 -2.19
N VAL A 280 -3.14 16.42 -2.40
CA VAL A 280 -3.01 15.84 -3.74
C VAL A 280 -4.21 15.01 -4.15
N HIS A 281 -5.04 14.60 -3.20
CA HIS A 281 -6.22 13.81 -3.47
C HIS A 281 -7.29 14.06 -2.41
N GLN A 282 -8.52 14.26 -2.84
CA GLN A 282 -9.67 14.48 -1.96
C GLN A 282 -10.89 13.77 -2.53
N GLN A 283 -11.56 12.97 -1.69
CA GLN A 283 -12.76 12.22 -2.06
C GLN A 283 -13.81 12.34 -0.95
N ASN A 284 -14.86 13.14 -1.18
CA ASN A 284 -15.94 13.40 -0.20
C ASN A 284 -15.44 13.94 1.16
N ASP A 285 -15.86 13.31 2.26
CA ASP A 285 -15.44 13.56 3.65
C ASP A 285 -14.08 12.94 3.98
N LEU A 286 -13.50 12.19 3.05
CA LEU A 286 -12.15 11.69 3.14
C LEU A 286 -11.17 12.62 2.45
N SER A 287 -10.11 12.94 3.17
CA SER A 287 -9.03 13.78 2.67
C SER A 287 -7.75 12.94 2.71
N VAL A 288 -7.31 12.45 1.55
CA VAL A 288 -5.95 11.92 1.44
C VAL A 288 -5.01 13.12 1.36
N LEU A 289 -4.68 13.66 2.54
CA LEU A 289 -3.71 14.74 2.65
C LEU A 289 -2.30 14.18 2.50
N MET A 290 -1.88 13.94 1.27
CA MET A 290 -0.45 13.73 1.07
C MET A 290 0.30 14.99 1.50
N PHE A 291 1.22 14.85 2.44
CA PHE A 291 2.22 15.88 2.68
C PHE A 291 3.30 15.72 1.63
N THR A 292 2.99 16.01 0.36
CA THR A 292 4.07 16.07 -0.60
C THR A 292 4.96 17.23 -0.20
N TYR A 293 6.01 16.93 0.54
CA TYR A 293 7.24 17.67 0.53
C TYR A 293 7.75 17.56 -0.90
N LEU A 294 7.17 18.34 -1.80
CA LEU A 294 7.97 18.98 -2.82
C LEU A 294 8.87 19.94 -2.05
N MET A 295 9.92 19.41 -1.41
CA MET A 295 11.16 20.16 -1.37
C MET A 295 11.59 20.25 -2.83
N VAL A 296 11.05 21.26 -3.52
CA VAL A 296 11.72 21.79 -4.70
C VAL A 296 13.05 22.29 -4.16
N ARG A 297 14.12 21.51 -4.35
CA ARG A 297 15.46 22.08 -4.27
C ARG A 297 15.50 23.15 -5.36
N HIS A 298 15.57 24.41 -4.95
CA HIS A 298 16.21 25.42 -5.78
C HIS A 298 17.69 25.08 -5.93
#